data_AF-A0A518BKQ5-F1
#
_entry.id   AF-A0A518BKQ5-F1
#
_cell.length_a   1.000
_cell.length_b   1.000
_cell.length_c   1.000
_cell.angle_alpha   90.00
_cell.angle_beta   90.00
_cell.angle_gamma   90.00
#
_symmetry.space_group_name_H-M   'P 1'
#
loop_
_entity.id
_entity.type
_entity.pdbx_description
1 polymer ?
#
loop_
_entity_poly.entity_id
_entity_poly.type
_entity_poly.pdbx_seq_one_letter_code
_entity_poly.pdbx_strand_id
1 'polypeptide(L)'
;MRRLSLPALAATLAFSTVALAAPLRAIAFDLQLAKSDHKKLAAAVADYYKAFKEEKGTLEARGDLEETVEKLEKKAKAPILAMVEDLELVMVQAADGEDRVPGKGKISQEEERGIEMSVHAPKDYKFDSGPYPLVLTVPDAGQKADDHLRDDWLSTGAATEAVIVAVHMPPDVSDWTNAVNEAGGLQSVMVAMGSALRTYSVDSNRVYLAGKGAGVAVVAEVASLFPDRFAAVVGRAGDVGATPAENFSTIATLWISGSSGADSFAEAIGKLGYENCTVEGSTDAAGAWIWLSGQRRSANPTKVSFTPRTDFSTGCFWINAEGVDTDVEGTSVIAEADRESNTITLQVVGMTRVTVYLNDRLVDLDRPVRVVLNGVEHETQLERKLNLLLDRVYRSGDPGRIYTASRAYDVPEAE
;
A
#
# COMPACT_ATOMS: atom_id res chain seq x y z
N MET A 1 67.52 9.68 -18.82
CA MET A 1 66.49 9.49 -17.77
C MET A 1 65.38 10.51 -17.99
N ARG A 2 64.34 10.12 -18.75
CA ARG A 2 63.16 10.93 -19.07
C ARG A 2 62.09 10.64 -18.02
N ARG A 3 61.57 11.68 -17.35
CA ARG A 3 60.35 11.57 -16.53
C ARG A 3 59.14 11.66 -17.45
N LEU A 4 58.35 10.60 -17.51
CA LEU A 4 57.05 10.56 -18.19
C LEU A 4 55.98 11.20 -17.30
N SER A 5 55.29 12.18 -17.87
CA SER A 5 54.04 12.76 -17.36
C SER A 5 52.86 11.87 -17.79
N LEU A 6 52.03 11.44 -16.84
CA LEU A 6 50.72 10.84 -17.09
C LEU A 6 49.64 11.94 -17.04
N PRO A 7 48.75 12.07 -18.04
CA PRO A 7 47.56 12.90 -17.92
C PRO A 7 46.40 12.11 -17.31
N ALA A 8 45.61 12.79 -16.49
CA ALA A 8 44.38 12.30 -15.89
C ALA A 8 43.32 12.01 -16.98
N LEU A 9 42.77 10.80 -16.96
CA LEU A 9 41.61 10.43 -17.78
C LEU A 9 40.34 10.83 -17.02
N ALA A 10 39.68 11.90 -17.45
CA ALA A 10 38.32 12.22 -17.05
C ALA A 10 37.37 11.34 -17.87
N ALA A 11 36.73 10.36 -17.24
CA ALA A 11 35.70 9.55 -17.86
C ALA A 11 34.38 10.30 -17.84
N THR A 12 34.01 10.89 -18.98
CA THR A 12 32.68 11.48 -19.21
C THR A 12 31.73 10.35 -19.62
N LEU A 13 30.90 9.88 -18.68
CA LEU A 13 29.81 8.94 -18.97
C LEU A 13 28.62 9.74 -19.53
N ALA A 14 28.48 9.70 -20.85
CA ALA A 14 27.30 10.21 -21.54
C ALA A 14 26.16 9.17 -21.41
N PHE A 15 25.13 9.49 -20.62
CA PHE A 15 23.89 8.72 -20.63
C PHE A 15 23.07 9.09 -21.87
N SER A 16 22.99 8.16 -22.81
CA SER A 16 22.06 8.20 -23.93
C SER A 16 20.63 8.01 -23.42
N THR A 17 19.81 9.05 -23.53
CA THR A 17 18.37 9.02 -23.26
C THR A 17 17.64 8.23 -24.35
N VAL A 18 17.46 6.93 -24.14
CA VAL A 18 16.40 6.18 -24.81
C VAL A 18 15.19 6.20 -23.90
N ALA A 19 14.35 7.22 -24.08
CA ALA A 19 13.00 7.24 -23.52
C ALA A 19 12.16 6.17 -24.23
N LEU A 20 12.23 4.94 -23.75
CA LEU A 20 11.15 3.97 -23.96
C LEU A 20 10.05 4.37 -23.00
N ALA A 21 9.05 5.09 -23.50
CA ALA A 21 7.73 5.12 -22.87
C ALA A 21 7.25 3.66 -22.82
N ALA A 22 7.48 3.00 -21.69
CA ALA A 22 6.87 1.72 -21.42
C ALA A 22 5.36 1.96 -21.47
N PRO A 23 4.60 1.27 -22.34
CA PRO A 23 3.15 1.35 -22.24
C PRO A 23 2.79 0.94 -20.81
N LEU A 24 1.99 1.77 -20.12
CA LEU A 24 1.24 1.39 -18.92
C LEU A 24 0.70 -0.01 -19.17
N ARG A 25 1.39 -1.04 -18.65
CA ARG A 25 0.95 -2.42 -18.85
C ARG A 25 -0.36 -2.50 -18.10
N ALA A 26 -1.45 -2.57 -18.86
CA ALA A 26 -2.74 -2.99 -18.36
C ALA A 26 -2.51 -4.22 -17.49
N ILE A 27 -3.16 -4.25 -16.33
CA ILE A 27 -2.99 -5.30 -15.34
C ILE A 27 -3.23 -6.64 -16.04
N ALA A 28 -2.21 -7.48 -16.15
CA ALA A 28 -2.39 -8.86 -16.59
C ALA A 28 -2.89 -9.66 -15.38
N PHE A 29 -4.13 -9.38 -14.98
CA PHE A 29 -4.85 -10.27 -14.09
C PHE A 29 -5.11 -11.57 -14.85
N ASP A 30 -4.89 -12.72 -14.22
CA ASP A 30 -5.34 -14.01 -14.75
C ASP A 30 -6.84 -14.15 -14.47
N LEU A 31 -7.64 -13.35 -15.20
CA LEU A 31 -9.08 -13.24 -14.98
C LEU A 31 -9.79 -14.48 -15.49
N GLN A 32 -10.55 -15.12 -14.61
CA GLN A 32 -11.33 -16.30 -14.91
C GLN A 32 -12.76 -15.95 -15.38
N LEU A 33 -13.27 -14.78 -15.01
CA LEU A 33 -14.61 -14.33 -15.40
C LEU A 33 -14.60 -13.51 -16.68
N ALA A 34 -15.71 -13.56 -17.40
CA ALA A 34 -15.92 -12.66 -18.54
C ALA A 34 -16.16 -11.23 -18.05
N LYS A 35 -15.75 -10.23 -18.84
CA LYS A 35 -15.95 -8.80 -18.55
C LYS A 35 -17.41 -8.43 -18.20
N SER A 36 -18.39 -9.10 -18.82
CA SER A 36 -19.80 -8.88 -18.50
C SER A 36 -20.19 -9.39 -17.11
N ASP A 37 -19.53 -10.43 -16.63
CA ASP A 37 -19.78 -11.02 -15.31
C ASP A 37 -19.11 -10.19 -14.21
N HIS A 38 -17.90 -9.65 -14.45
CA HIS A 38 -17.30 -8.64 -13.56
C HIS A 38 -18.25 -7.47 -13.33
N LYS A 39 -18.79 -6.89 -14.41
CA LYS A 39 -19.73 -5.77 -14.31
C LYS A 39 -20.98 -6.10 -13.50
N LYS A 40 -21.52 -7.31 -13.65
CA LYS A 40 -22.70 -7.74 -12.90
C LYS A 40 -22.39 -7.91 -11.42
N LEU A 41 -21.28 -8.57 -11.10
CA LEU A 41 -20.88 -8.78 -9.71
C LEU A 41 -20.50 -7.45 -9.04
N ALA A 42 -19.79 -6.57 -9.75
CA ALA A 42 -19.44 -5.24 -9.27
C ALA A 42 -20.69 -4.39 -8.97
N ALA A 43 -21.71 -4.43 -9.84
CA ALA A 43 -22.98 -3.75 -9.58
C ALA A 43 -23.67 -4.27 -8.31
N ALA A 44 -23.73 -5.60 -8.12
CA ALA A 44 -24.32 -6.19 -6.92
C ALA A 44 -23.52 -5.84 -5.64
N VAL A 45 -22.19 -5.77 -5.71
CA VAL A 45 -21.35 -5.33 -4.59
C VAL A 45 -21.57 -3.85 -4.28
N ALA A 46 -21.68 -3.00 -5.31
CA ALA A 46 -21.97 -1.58 -5.15
C ALA A 46 -23.34 -1.36 -4.49
N ASP A 47 -24.38 -2.07 -4.95
CA ASP A 47 -25.72 -2.03 -4.36
C ASP A 47 -25.70 -2.47 -2.89
N TYR A 48 -24.95 -3.53 -2.55
CA TYR A 48 -24.75 -3.95 -1.17
C TYR A 48 -24.10 -2.86 -0.30
N TYR A 49 -22.98 -2.27 -0.76
CA TYR A 49 -22.29 -1.25 0.03
C TYR A 49 -23.08 0.04 0.15
N LYS A 50 -23.86 0.40 -0.87
CA LYS A 50 -24.79 1.52 -0.80
C LYS A 50 -25.87 1.27 0.26
N ALA A 51 -26.52 0.10 0.21
CA ALA A 51 -27.51 -0.31 1.21
C ALA A 51 -26.93 -0.41 2.63
N PHE A 52 -25.66 -0.81 2.76
CA PHE A 52 -24.94 -0.85 4.02
C PHE A 52 -24.69 0.56 4.58
N LYS A 53 -24.19 1.50 3.76
CA LYS A 53 -23.95 2.89 4.15
C LYS A 53 -25.23 3.65 4.50
N GLU A 54 -26.33 3.37 3.79
CA GLU A 54 -27.64 3.99 4.04
C GLU A 54 -28.41 3.32 5.19
N GLU A 55 -27.87 2.24 5.78
CA GLU A 55 -28.52 1.41 6.81
C GLU A 55 -29.93 0.95 6.41
N LYS A 56 -30.15 0.74 5.11
CA LYS A 56 -31.47 0.48 4.52
C LYS A 56 -31.37 -0.59 3.45
N GLY A 57 -32.21 -1.63 3.56
CA GLY A 57 -32.27 -2.70 2.54
C GLY A 57 -31.03 -3.61 2.50
N THR A 58 -30.14 -3.54 3.49
CA THR A 58 -28.85 -4.27 3.48
C THR A 58 -29.02 -5.79 3.37
N LEU A 59 -30.05 -6.37 4.00
CA LEU A 59 -30.32 -7.81 3.92
C LEU A 59 -30.79 -8.25 2.53
N GLU A 60 -31.60 -7.43 1.87
CA GLU A 60 -32.11 -7.68 0.52
C GLU A 60 -30.96 -7.60 -0.49
N ALA A 61 -30.21 -6.48 -0.48
CA ALA A 61 -29.06 -6.29 -1.35
C ALA A 61 -27.98 -7.38 -1.14
N ARG A 62 -27.81 -7.85 0.11
CA ARG A 62 -26.94 -8.99 0.40
C ARG A 62 -27.46 -10.29 -0.22
N GLY A 63 -28.75 -10.57 -0.14
CA GLY A 63 -29.36 -11.74 -0.77
C GLY A 63 -29.18 -11.72 -2.29
N ASP A 64 -29.34 -10.56 -2.92
CA ASP A 64 -29.13 -10.38 -4.37
C ASP A 64 -27.66 -10.60 -4.78
N LEU A 65 -26.73 -10.14 -3.93
CA LEU A 65 -25.30 -10.40 -4.12
C LEU A 65 -24.97 -11.89 -3.98
N GLU A 66 -25.49 -12.57 -2.95
CA GLU A 66 -25.32 -14.01 -2.74
C GLU A 66 -25.88 -14.80 -3.94
N GLU A 67 -27.07 -14.45 -4.44
CA GLU A 67 -27.65 -15.08 -5.63
C GLU A 67 -26.80 -14.84 -6.90
N THR A 68 -26.24 -13.63 -7.04
CA THR A 68 -25.33 -13.29 -8.14
C THR A 68 -24.06 -14.15 -8.09
N VAL A 69 -23.47 -14.30 -6.91
CA VAL A 69 -22.31 -15.18 -6.69
C VAL A 69 -22.66 -16.63 -7.07
N GLU A 70 -23.76 -17.18 -6.56
CA GLU A 70 -24.18 -18.56 -6.89
C GLU A 70 -24.41 -18.79 -8.39
N LYS A 71 -25.04 -17.84 -9.08
CA LYS A 71 -25.26 -17.92 -10.54
C LYS A 71 -23.94 -17.94 -11.30
N LEU A 72 -22.98 -17.12 -10.87
CA LEU A 72 -21.65 -17.07 -11.48
C LEU A 72 -20.83 -18.32 -11.17
N GLU A 73 -20.90 -18.87 -9.95
CA GLU A 73 -20.27 -20.14 -9.59
C GLU A 73 -20.78 -21.29 -10.46
N LYS A 74 -22.11 -21.39 -10.65
CA LYS A 74 -22.70 -22.41 -11.54
C LYS A 74 -22.22 -22.26 -12.99
N LYS A 75 -22.07 -21.02 -13.46
CA LYS A 75 -21.59 -20.72 -14.82
C LYS A 75 -20.10 -21.04 -14.99
N ALA A 76 -19.28 -20.64 -14.03
CA ALA A 76 -17.82 -20.83 -14.06
C ALA A 76 -17.41 -22.26 -13.68
N LYS A 77 -18.26 -22.99 -12.96
CA LYS A 77 -17.97 -24.30 -12.35
C LYS A 77 -16.77 -24.25 -11.39
N ALA A 78 -16.61 -23.12 -10.72
CA ALA A 78 -15.56 -22.85 -9.75
C ALA A 78 -16.07 -21.86 -8.69
N PRO A 79 -15.55 -21.92 -7.45
CA PRO A 79 -15.94 -21.00 -6.40
C PRO A 79 -15.45 -19.58 -6.72
N ILE A 80 -16.38 -18.62 -6.78
CA ILE A 80 -16.06 -17.21 -7.10
C ILE A 80 -15.16 -16.63 -6.01
N LEU A 81 -15.35 -17.06 -4.77
CA LEU A 81 -14.52 -16.66 -3.63
C LEU A 81 -13.06 -17.16 -3.70
N ALA A 82 -12.70 -18.03 -4.65
CA ALA A 82 -11.32 -18.42 -4.92
C ALA A 82 -10.63 -17.57 -5.99
N MET A 83 -11.39 -16.76 -6.74
CA MET A 83 -10.88 -15.98 -7.87
C MET A 83 -10.37 -14.62 -7.40
N VAL A 84 -9.20 -14.62 -6.74
CA VAL A 84 -8.67 -13.43 -6.04
C VAL A 84 -8.50 -12.23 -6.97
N GLU A 85 -7.95 -12.43 -8.16
CA GLU A 85 -7.74 -11.38 -9.18
C GLU A 85 -9.07 -10.82 -9.72
N ASP A 86 -10.04 -11.70 -9.98
CA ASP A 86 -11.37 -11.28 -10.42
C ASP A 86 -12.09 -10.47 -9.33
N LEU A 87 -11.95 -10.88 -8.06
CA LEU A 87 -12.52 -10.16 -6.92
C LEU A 87 -11.85 -8.80 -6.69
N GLU A 88 -10.53 -8.70 -6.83
CA GLU A 88 -9.83 -7.40 -6.78
C GLU A 88 -10.41 -6.45 -7.84
N LEU A 89 -10.55 -6.91 -9.08
CA LEU A 89 -11.14 -6.11 -10.16
C LEU A 89 -12.60 -5.73 -9.86
N VAL A 90 -13.39 -6.64 -9.32
CA VAL A 90 -14.79 -6.39 -8.92
C VAL A 90 -14.87 -5.33 -7.84
N MET A 91 -14.02 -5.38 -6.82
CA MET A 91 -14.00 -4.38 -5.73
C MET A 91 -13.60 -3.00 -6.25
N VAL A 92 -12.64 -2.94 -7.17
CA VAL A 92 -12.28 -1.67 -7.83
C VAL A 92 -13.45 -1.12 -8.67
N GLN A 93 -14.17 -1.98 -9.39
CA GLN A 93 -15.32 -1.57 -10.22
C GLN A 93 -16.58 -1.24 -9.41
N ALA A 94 -16.71 -1.81 -8.21
CA ALA A 94 -17.82 -1.56 -7.31
C ALA A 94 -17.62 -0.30 -6.46
N ALA A 95 -16.42 0.27 -6.45
CA ALA A 95 -16.18 1.55 -5.81
C ALA A 95 -17.01 2.64 -6.50
N ASP A 96 -17.86 3.31 -5.75
CA ASP A 96 -18.57 4.49 -6.25
C ASP A 96 -17.63 5.70 -6.21
N GLY A 97 -17.49 6.38 -7.34
CA GLY A 97 -16.81 7.67 -7.39
C GLY A 97 -17.70 8.80 -6.87
N GLU A 98 -17.08 9.90 -6.45
CA GLU A 98 -17.83 11.12 -6.15
C GLU A 98 -18.18 11.87 -7.44
N ASP A 99 -19.37 12.51 -7.47
CA ASP A 99 -19.82 13.35 -8.60
C ASP A 99 -18.82 14.49 -8.90
N ARG A 100 -18.21 15.01 -7.83
CA ARG A 100 -17.13 15.99 -7.91
C ARG A 100 -15.81 15.25 -7.94
N VAL A 101 -15.00 15.55 -8.95
CA VAL A 101 -13.60 15.13 -9.03
C VAL A 101 -12.71 16.37 -8.85
N PRO A 102 -12.28 16.69 -7.61
CA PRO A 102 -11.29 17.71 -7.37
C PRO A 102 -10.02 17.55 -8.21
N GLY A 103 -9.35 18.66 -8.49
CA GLY A 103 -8.02 18.63 -9.10
C GLY A 103 -7.94 18.13 -10.56
N LYS A 104 -9.06 17.85 -11.24
CA LYS A 104 -9.02 17.36 -12.63
C LYS A 104 -8.40 18.40 -13.58
N GLY A 105 -7.18 18.13 -14.04
CA GLY A 105 -6.40 18.95 -14.97
C GLY A 105 -5.91 20.29 -14.42
N LYS A 106 -6.01 20.51 -13.10
CA LYS A 106 -5.57 21.72 -12.40
C LYS A 106 -5.38 21.42 -10.92
N ILE A 107 -4.68 22.27 -10.18
CA ILE A 107 -4.62 22.11 -8.72
C ILE A 107 -5.96 22.56 -8.10
N SER A 108 -6.45 21.78 -7.14
CA SER A 108 -7.56 22.15 -6.26
C SER A 108 -7.10 22.09 -4.81
N GLN A 109 -7.54 23.04 -4.00
CA GLN A 109 -7.34 23.01 -2.55
C GLN A 109 -8.56 22.34 -1.93
N GLU A 110 -8.31 21.36 -1.08
CA GLU A 110 -9.34 20.61 -0.38
C GLU A 110 -9.03 20.60 1.11
N GLU A 111 -10.07 20.45 1.92
CA GLU A 111 -9.94 20.30 3.37
C GLU A 111 -10.79 19.10 3.78
N GLU A 112 -10.20 18.19 4.57
CA GLU A 112 -10.95 17.12 5.18
C GLU A 112 -10.52 16.95 6.63
N ARG A 113 -11.48 16.94 7.56
CA ARG A 113 -11.23 16.77 9.00
C ARG A 113 -10.17 17.75 9.53
N GLY A 114 -10.19 18.99 9.04
CA GLY A 114 -9.22 20.04 9.41
C GLY A 114 -7.82 19.87 8.78
N ILE A 115 -7.63 18.90 7.89
CA ILE A 115 -6.39 18.72 7.13
C ILE A 115 -6.53 19.40 5.77
N GLU A 116 -5.78 20.48 5.58
CA GLU A 116 -5.64 21.14 4.29
C GLU A 116 -4.71 20.34 3.37
N MET A 117 -5.13 20.17 2.12
CA MET A 117 -4.36 19.48 1.09
C MET A 117 -4.56 20.12 -0.28
N SER A 118 -3.57 19.96 -1.16
CA SER A 118 -3.69 20.31 -2.57
C SER A 118 -3.72 19.03 -3.39
N VAL A 119 -4.64 18.95 -4.34
CA VAL A 119 -4.85 17.75 -5.16
C VAL A 119 -4.76 18.07 -6.64
N HIS A 120 -4.22 17.13 -7.40
CA HIS A 120 -4.21 17.14 -8.85
C HIS A 120 -4.56 15.75 -9.37
N ALA A 121 -5.45 15.67 -10.35
CA ALA A 121 -5.75 14.48 -11.12
C ALA A 121 -5.52 14.77 -12.62
N PRO A 122 -5.21 13.75 -13.44
CA PRO A 122 -4.95 13.94 -14.86
C PRO A 122 -6.08 14.70 -15.56
N LYS A 123 -5.75 15.54 -16.55
CA LYS A 123 -6.75 16.31 -17.31
C LYS A 123 -7.84 15.43 -17.92
N ASP A 124 -7.44 14.27 -18.43
CA ASP A 124 -8.33 13.30 -19.06
C ASP A 124 -8.85 12.23 -18.08
N TYR A 125 -8.68 12.44 -16.77
CA TYR A 125 -9.15 11.52 -15.74
C TYR A 125 -10.63 11.18 -15.91
N LYS A 126 -10.91 9.88 -15.81
CA LYS A 126 -12.25 9.29 -15.77
C LYS A 126 -12.21 8.15 -14.76
N PHE A 127 -13.18 8.14 -13.85
CA PHE A 127 -13.30 7.11 -12.83
C PHE A 127 -13.34 5.70 -13.45
N ASP A 128 -14.21 5.49 -14.44
CA ASP A 128 -14.36 4.20 -15.15
C ASP A 128 -13.17 3.80 -16.04
N SER A 129 -12.21 4.70 -16.27
CA SER A 129 -10.97 4.40 -17.02
C SER A 129 -9.80 4.06 -16.10
N GLY A 130 -9.99 4.16 -14.78
CA GLY A 130 -9.03 3.75 -13.76
C GLY A 130 -8.89 2.22 -13.64
N PRO A 131 -8.07 1.74 -12.69
CA PRO A 131 -7.52 2.49 -11.57
C PRO A 131 -6.18 3.21 -11.87
N TYR A 132 -5.95 4.37 -11.22
CA TYR A 132 -4.76 5.22 -11.36
C TYR A 132 -3.82 5.07 -10.16
N PRO A 133 -2.48 5.18 -10.33
CA PRO A 133 -1.57 5.37 -9.21
C PRO A 133 -1.93 6.59 -8.36
N LEU A 134 -1.58 6.53 -7.07
CA LEU A 134 -1.72 7.63 -6.12
C LEU A 134 -0.34 8.00 -5.57
N VAL A 135 0.01 9.28 -5.63
CA VAL A 135 1.19 9.85 -4.96
C VAL A 135 0.71 10.71 -3.80
N LEU A 136 0.98 10.28 -2.58
CA LEU A 136 0.82 11.08 -1.37
C LEU A 136 2.16 11.77 -1.10
N THR A 137 2.19 13.10 -1.23
CA THR A 137 3.43 13.86 -1.14
C THR A 137 3.42 14.85 0.02
N VAL A 138 4.55 14.96 0.70
CA VAL A 138 4.76 15.85 1.85
C VAL A 138 5.86 16.86 1.48
N PRO A 139 5.54 18.17 1.44
CA PRO A 139 6.49 19.21 1.05
C PRO A 139 7.56 19.44 2.13
N ASP A 140 8.52 20.31 1.81
CA ASP A 140 9.48 20.80 2.80
C ASP A 140 8.83 21.83 3.74
N ALA A 141 9.44 22.06 4.90
CA ALA A 141 8.95 23.00 5.89
C ALA A 141 8.79 24.40 5.29
N GLY A 142 7.59 24.97 5.44
CA GLY A 142 7.25 26.31 4.92
C GLY A 142 6.95 26.37 3.42
N GLN A 143 7.09 25.27 2.66
CA GLN A 143 6.63 25.20 1.28
C GLN A 143 5.12 24.92 1.24
N LYS A 144 4.36 25.72 0.50
CA LYS A 144 2.92 25.48 0.32
C LYS A 144 2.68 24.23 -0.54
N ALA A 145 1.61 23.50 -0.21
CA ALA A 145 1.25 22.26 -0.90
C ALA A 145 0.99 22.47 -2.41
N ASP A 146 0.41 23.59 -2.81
CA ASP A 146 0.13 23.89 -4.21
C ASP A 146 1.40 24.26 -4.98
N ASP A 147 2.29 25.05 -4.38
CA ASP A 147 3.62 25.33 -4.96
C ASP A 147 4.44 24.04 -5.09
N HIS A 148 4.38 23.15 -4.09
CA HIS A 148 5.00 21.83 -4.16
C HIS A 148 4.50 20.99 -5.33
N LEU A 149 3.19 20.95 -5.58
CA LEU A 149 2.66 20.27 -6.77
C LEU A 149 3.17 20.91 -8.07
N ARG A 150 3.10 22.24 -8.18
CA ARG A 150 3.52 22.96 -9.40
C ARG A 150 4.99 22.73 -9.73
N ASP A 151 5.84 22.86 -8.72
CA ASP A 151 7.29 22.90 -8.90
C ASP A 151 7.88 21.50 -9.06
N ASP A 152 7.35 20.53 -8.28
CA ASP A 152 7.96 19.20 -8.19
C ASP A 152 7.22 18.12 -8.99
N TRP A 153 5.93 18.27 -9.29
CA TRP A 153 5.14 17.13 -9.83
C TRP A 153 4.47 17.41 -11.17
N LEU A 154 3.93 18.61 -11.39
CA LEU A 154 3.15 18.91 -12.59
C LEU A 154 3.99 19.00 -13.88
N SER A 155 5.30 19.10 -13.76
CA SER A 155 6.26 19.04 -14.88
C SER A 155 6.71 17.61 -15.22
N THR A 156 6.30 16.62 -14.43
CA THR A 156 6.70 15.20 -14.57
C THR A 156 5.60 14.36 -15.25
N GLY A 157 5.92 13.11 -15.58
CA GLY A 157 4.92 12.14 -16.08
C GLY A 157 3.76 11.89 -15.10
N ALA A 158 3.97 12.12 -13.80
CA ALA A 158 2.95 11.94 -12.77
C ALA A 158 1.70 12.79 -13.05
N ALA A 159 1.86 13.98 -13.64
CA ALA A 159 0.76 14.89 -13.96
C ALA A 159 -0.28 14.26 -14.91
N THR A 160 0.15 13.36 -15.79
CA THR A 160 -0.74 12.69 -16.75
C THR A 160 -1.13 11.28 -16.33
N GLU A 161 -0.39 10.69 -15.39
CA GLU A 161 -0.48 9.25 -15.09
C GLU A 161 -1.06 8.96 -13.71
N ALA A 162 -0.99 9.88 -12.75
CA ALA A 162 -1.34 9.65 -11.36
C ALA A 162 -2.27 10.72 -10.77
N VAL A 163 -3.01 10.33 -9.74
CA VAL A 163 -3.59 11.27 -8.77
C VAL A 163 -2.49 11.65 -7.78
N ILE A 164 -2.34 12.94 -7.51
CA ILE A 164 -1.29 13.47 -6.63
C ILE A 164 -1.96 14.31 -5.55
N VAL A 165 -1.65 14.01 -4.30
CA VAL A 165 -2.18 14.71 -3.13
C VAL A 165 -1.01 15.21 -2.29
N ALA A 166 -0.82 16.53 -2.26
CA ALA A 166 0.14 17.20 -1.41
C ALA A 166 -0.52 17.62 -0.10
N VAL A 167 -0.01 17.10 1.01
CA VAL A 167 -0.47 17.48 2.35
C VAL A 167 0.15 18.81 2.75
N HIS A 168 -0.61 19.71 3.37
CA HIS A 168 -0.03 20.92 3.96
C HIS A 168 0.91 20.57 5.12
N MET A 169 2.14 21.07 5.08
CA MET A 169 3.07 21.00 6.22
C MET A 169 3.08 22.35 6.95
N PRO A 170 2.85 22.39 8.26
CA PRO A 170 2.93 23.63 9.03
C PRO A 170 4.37 24.16 9.10
N PRO A 171 4.56 25.47 9.36
CA PRO A 171 5.90 26.05 9.54
C PRO A 171 6.67 25.49 10.75
N ASP A 172 5.97 25.15 11.83
CA ASP A 172 6.55 24.45 12.98
C ASP A 172 6.33 22.94 12.82
N VAL A 173 7.41 22.20 12.61
CA VAL A 173 7.39 20.77 12.30
C VAL A 173 7.70 19.89 13.50
N SER A 174 7.94 20.49 14.67
CA SER A 174 8.41 19.77 15.88
C SER A 174 7.48 18.63 16.28
N ASP A 175 6.16 18.86 16.19
CA ASP A 175 5.14 17.86 16.49
C ASP A 175 4.64 17.10 15.26
N TRP A 176 5.05 17.52 14.06
CA TRP A 176 4.58 16.97 12.79
C TRP A 176 5.23 15.64 12.44
N THR A 177 6.44 15.38 12.95
CA THR A 177 7.15 14.10 12.78
C THR A 177 6.79 13.07 13.85
N ASN A 178 5.99 13.45 14.85
CA ASN A 178 5.54 12.54 15.90
C ASN A 178 4.38 11.66 15.41
N ALA A 179 4.56 10.35 15.50
CA ALA A 179 3.64 9.34 15.00
C ALA A 179 2.25 9.32 15.67
N VAL A 180 2.05 9.94 16.84
CA VAL A 180 0.84 9.75 17.68
C VAL A 180 0.09 11.06 17.96
N ASN A 181 0.27 12.10 17.13
CA ASN A 181 -0.44 13.38 17.32
C ASN A 181 -1.62 13.52 16.34
N GLU A 182 -2.80 13.90 16.86
CA GLU A 182 -4.02 14.14 16.09
C GLU A 182 -3.89 15.32 15.10
N ALA A 183 -2.88 16.17 15.26
CA ALA A 183 -2.51 17.24 14.33
C ALA A 183 -1.15 17.00 13.66
N GLY A 184 -0.61 15.78 13.70
CA GLY A 184 0.70 15.42 13.17
C GLY A 184 0.67 14.88 11.73
N GLY A 185 1.85 14.74 11.13
CA GLY A 185 2.02 14.33 9.74
C GLY A 185 1.46 12.95 9.41
N LEU A 186 1.44 12.02 10.38
CA LEU A 186 0.78 10.73 10.19
C LEU A 186 -0.71 10.89 9.91
N GLN A 187 -1.45 11.60 10.77
CA GLN A 187 -2.88 11.79 10.58
C GLN A 187 -3.15 12.48 9.26
N SER A 188 -2.37 13.50 8.91
CA SER A 188 -2.57 14.26 7.68
C SER A 188 -2.39 13.40 6.43
N VAL A 189 -1.36 12.54 6.39
CA VAL A 189 -1.15 11.59 5.28
C VAL A 189 -2.27 10.55 5.23
N MET A 190 -2.71 10.00 6.36
CA MET A 190 -3.75 8.97 6.39
C MET A 190 -5.14 9.53 6.06
N VAL A 191 -5.46 10.76 6.47
CA VAL A 191 -6.69 11.47 6.07
C VAL A 191 -6.66 11.76 4.57
N ALA A 192 -5.55 12.28 4.05
CA ALA A 192 -5.37 12.51 2.61
C ALA A 192 -5.50 11.22 1.79
N MET A 193 -4.92 10.11 2.25
CA MET A 193 -5.08 8.80 1.63
C MET A 193 -6.55 8.36 1.64
N GLY A 194 -7.22 8.42 2.79
CA GLY A 194 -8.63 8.05 2.91
C GLY A 194 -9.54 8.89 2.02
N SER A 195 -9.27 10.19 1.92
CA SER A 195 -9.95 11.12 1.00
C SER A 195 -9.76 10.67 -0.45
N ALA A 196 -8.51 10.46 -0.86
CA ALA A 196 -8.19 10.08 -2.23
C ALA A 196 -8.81 8.72 -2.63
N LEU A 197 -8.79 7.73 -1.74
CA LEU A 197 -9.35 6.40 -2.00
C LEU A 197 -10.87 6.41 -2.15
N ARG A 198 -11.57 7.40 -1.58
CA ARG A 198 -13.03 7.54 -1.75
C ARG A 198 -13.41 8.38 -2.97
N THR A 199 -12.60 9.39 -3.30
CA THR A 199 -12.91 10.31 -4.39
C THR A 199 -12.43 9.81 -5.75
N TYR A 200 -11.31 9.07 -5.81
CA TYR A 200 -10.70 8.64 -7.07
C TYR A 200 -10.64 7.11 -7.20
N SER A 201 -10.66 6.62 -8.45
CA SER A 201 -10.39 5.22 -8.77
C SER A 201 -8.88 4.98 -8.67
N VAL A 202 -8.42 4.56 -7.49
CA VAL A 202 -7.01 4.37 -7.16
C VAL A 202 -6.60 2.90 -7.29
N ASP A 203 -5.42 2.64 -7.84
CA ASP A 203 -4.78 1.32 -7.82
C ASP A 203 -4.09 1.16 -6.46
N SER A 204 -4.69 0.37 -5.56
CA SER A 204 -4.17 0.18 -4.21
C SER A 204 -2.83 -0.55 -4.16
N ASN A 205 -2.36 -1.10 -5.28
CA ASN A 205 -1.02 -1.67 -5.42
C ASN A 205 0.01 -0.66 -5.96
N ARG A 206 -0.41 0.57 -6.28
CA ARG A 206 0.44 1.69 -6.75
C ARG A 206 0.13 2.97 -5.97
N VAL A 207 0.12 2.85 -4.65
CA VAL A 207 0.10 3.99 -3.72
C VAL A 207 1.53 4.26 -3.27
N TYR A 208 1.99 5.48 -3.47
CA TYR A 208 3.36 5.90 -3.21
C TYR A 208 3.39 7.02 -2.17
N LEU A 209 4.45 7.03 -1.36
CA LEU A 209 4.78 8.16 -0.51
C LEU A 209 5.98 8.92 -1.07
N ALA A 210 5.93 10.24 -1.02
CA ALA A 210 7.04 11.08 -1.44
C ALA A 210 7.27 12.23 -0.45
N GLY A 211 8.48 12.34 0.08
CA GLY A 211 8.86 13.43 1.00
C GLY A 211 9.90 14.34 0.38
N LYS A 212 9.83 15.63 0.67
CA LYS A 212 10.88 16.61 0.37
C LYS A 212 11.34 17.31 1.65
N GLY A 213 12.64 17.47 1.85
CA GLY A 213 13.18 18.14 3.03
C GLY A 213 12.66 17.54 4.34
N ALA A 214 12.01 18.35 5.18
CA ALA A 214 11.39 17.89 6.43
C ALA A 214 10.32 16.79 6.21
N GLY A 215 9.72 16.72 5.02
CA GLY A 215 8.74 15.69 4.67
C GLY A 215 9.31 14.28 4.55
N VAL A 216 10.63 14.13 4.40
CA VAL A 216 11.28 12.81 4.25
C VAL A 216 11.10 11.93 5.50
N ALA A 217 11.39 12.47 6.68
CA ALA A 217 11.20 11.75 7.94
C ALA A 217 9.73 11.37 8.17
N VAL A 218 8.78 12.22 7.78
CA VAL A 218 7.34 11.95 7.92
C VAL A 218 6.94 10.74 7.09
N VAL A 219 7.28 10.72 5.80
CA VAL A 219 6.88 9.60 4.92
C VAL A 219 7.57 8.29 5.30
N ALA A 220 8.81 8.35 5.79
CA ALA A 220 9.50 7.19 6.31
C ALA A 220 8.76 6.62 7.54
N GLU A 221 8.41 7.48 8.50
CA GLU A 221 7.69 7.06 9.70
C GLU A 221 6.31 6.48 9.37
N VAL A 222 5.53 7.12 8.50
CA VAL A 222 4.22 6.61 8.05
C VAL A 222 4.36 5.23 7.41
N ALA A 223 5.34 5.04 6.53
CA ALA A 223 5.56 3.75 5.88
C ALA A 223 5.95 2.65 6.87
N SER A 224 6.74 3.00 7.90
CA SER A 224 7.13 2.05 8.94
C SER A 224 5.95 1.57 9.79
N LEU A 225 4.92 2.41 9.96
CA LEU A 225 3.72 2.07 10.72
C LEU A 225 2.70 1.30 9.88
N PHE A 226 2.64 1.56 8.58
CA PHE A 226 1.65 0.96 7.67
C PHE A 226 2.31 0.30 6.45
N PRO A 227 3.19 -0.70 6.67
CA PRO A 227 4.03 -1.24 5.61
C PRO A 227 3.27 -2.03 4.53
N ASP A 228 2.01 -2.35 4.80
CA ASP A 228 1.11 -3.03 3.89
C ASP A 228 0.29 -2.08 3.00
N ARG A 229 0.45 -0.76 3.12
CA ARG A 229 -0.35 0.24 2.38
C ARG A 229 0.34 0.82 1.16
N PHE A 230 1.67 0.76 1.10
CA PHE A 230 2.46 1.50 0.12
C PHE A 230 3.30 0.56 -0.75
N ALA A 231 3.43 0.91 -2.02
CA ALA A 231 4.32 0.22 -2.95
C ALA A 231 5.76 0.71 -2.81
N ALA A 232 5.94 2.01 -2.56
CA ALA A 232 7.26 2.61 -2.47
C ALA A 232 7.25 3.95 -1.72
N VAL A 233 8.43 4.31 -1.19
CA VAL A 233 8.72 5.61 -0.60
C VAL A 233 9.90 6.25 -1.32
N VAL A 234 9.78 7.54 -1.64
CA VAL A 234 10.90 8.35 -2.10
C VAL A 234 11.13 9.55 -1.17
N GLY A 235 12.37 9.78 -0.78
CA GLY A 235 12.78 10.99 -0.06
C GLY A 235 13.73 11.84 -0.90
N ARG A 236 13.51 13.16 -0.93
CA ARG A 236 14.35 14.10 -1.68
C ARG A 236 14.84 15.23 -0.78
N ALA A 237 16.14 15.53 -0.83
CA ALA A 237 16.71 16.72 -0.17
C ALA A 237 16.40 16.81 1.34
N GLY A 238 16.29 15.67 2.02
CA GLY A 238 15.93 15.58 3.43
C GLY A 238 16.51 14.33 4.08
N ASP A 239 16.37 14.23 5.39
CA ASP A 239 16.89 13.10 6.18
C ASP A 239 15.77 12.12 6.53
N VAL A 240 16.10 10.82 6.53
CA VAL A 240 15.17 9.72 6.88
C VAL A 240 14.79 9.76 8.38
N GLY A 241 15.60 10.40 9.21
CA GLY A 241 15.40 10.47 10.65
C GLY A 241 15.74 9.14 11.34
N ALA A 242 15.14 8.91 12.50
CA ALA A 242 15.35 7.70 13.30
C ALA A 242 14.36 6.57 12.96
N THR A 243 13.81 6.55 11.75
CA THR A 243 12.82 5.56 11.34
C THR A 243 13.43 4.14 11.35
N PRO A 244 12.82 3.19 12.09
CA PRO A 244 13.27 1.80 12.12
C PRO A 244 13.06 1.09 10.77
N ALA A 245 13.96 0.16 10.43
CA ALA A 245 14.02 -0.49 9.12
C ALA A 245 13.23 -1.82 9.05
N GLU A 246 12.82 -2.38 10.20
CA GLU A 246 12.28 -3.72 10.36
C GLU A 246 11.04 -3.97 9.48
N ASN A 247 10.18 -2.95 9.37
CA ASN A 247 8.90 -3.01 8.66
C ASN A 247 9.02 -2.74 7.15
N PHE A 248 10.23 -2.52 6.62
CA PHE A 248 10.40 -2.18 5.21
C PHE A 248 10.62 -3.38 4.29
N SER A 249 10.47 -4.62 4.75
CA SER A 249 10.72 -5.83 3.94
C SER A 249 9.98 -5.89 2.59
N THR A 250 8.83 -5.21 2.47
CA THR A 250 7.97 -5.20 1.27
C THR A 250 7.88 -3.84 0.58
N ILE A 251 8.54 -2.80 1.09
CA ILE A 251 8.42 -1.42 0.58
C ILE A 251 9.72 -1.02 -0.10
N ALA A 252 9.67 -0.76 -1.40
CA ALA A 252 10.83 -0.20 -2.09
C ALA A 252 11.12 1.22 -1.58
N THR A 253 12.38 1.55 -1.32
CA THR A 253 12.81 2.89 -0.87
C THR A 253 13.86 3.48 -1.79
N LEU A 254 13.71 4.78 -2.07
CA LEU A 254 14.68 5.59 -2.80
C LEU A 254 14.97 6.87 -2.01
N TRP A 255 16.23 7.04 -1.58
CA TRP A 255 16.69 8.22 -0.85
C TRP A 255 17.63 9.04 -1.73
N ILE A 256 17.18 10.22 -2.13
CA ILE A 256 17.87 11.09 -3.08
C ILE A 256 18.57 12.21 -2.33
N SER A 257 19.82 12.46 -2.70
CA SER A 257 20.78 13.38 -2.06
C SER A 257 21.43 12.86 -0.77
N GLY A 258 21.47 11.54 -0.59
CA GLY A 258 22.28 10.80 0.40
C GLY A 258 22.57 11.54 1.71
N SER A 259 21.66 11.44 2.68
CA SER A 259 21.87 11.96 4.03
C SER A 259 22.50 10.89 4.94
N SER A 260 23.07 11.29 6.08
CA SER A 260 23.59 10.32 7.06
C SER A 260 22.50 9.38 7.58
N GLY A 261 21.25 9.87 7.71
CA GLY A 261 20.10 9.04 8.03
C GLY A 261 19.77 8.03 6.92
N ALA A 262 19.84 8.44 5.65
CA ALA A 262 19.65 7.53 4.51
C ALA A 262 20.72 6.43 4.46
N ASP A 263 21.99 6.78 4.71
CA ASP A 263 23.08 5.81 4.78
C ASP A 263 22.90 4.82 5.94
N SER A 264 22.54 5.33 7.12
CA SER A 264 22.29 4.50 8.31
C SER A 264 21.08 3.56 8.10
N PHE A 265 20.02 4.07 7.47
CA PHE A 265 18.84 3.28 7.11
C PHE A 265 19.20 2.19 6.10
N ALA A 266 19.97 2.51 5.06
CA ALA A 266 20.42 1.54 4.07
C ALA A 266 21.31 0.44 4.70
N GLU A 267 22.18 0.80 5.66
CA GLU A 267 22.97 -0.17 6.43
C GLU A 267 22.07 -1.09 7.26
N ALA A 268 21.05 -0.54 7.94
CA ALA A 268 20.09 -1.32 8.72
C ALA A 268 19.27 -2.29 7.83
N ILE A 269 18.79 -1.82 6.68
CA ILE A 269 18.14 -2.64 5.66
C ILE A 269 19.06 -3.81 5.22
N GLY A 270 20.34 -3.52 4.96
CA GLY A 270 21.32 -4.54 4.58
C GLY A 270 21.56 -5.58 5.68
N LYS A 271 21.58 -5.16 6.96
CA LYS A 271 21.70 -6.09 8.11
C LYS A 271 20.49 -7.01 8.26
N LEU A 272 19.30 -6.53 7.91
CA LEU A 272 18.07 -7.32 7.87
C LEU A 272 17.99 -8.23 6.63
N GLY A 273 18.90 -8.04 5.66
CA GLY A 273 18.97 -8.83 4.43
C GLY A 273 17.93 -8.43 3.39
N TYR A 274 17.38 -7.21 3.45
CA TYR A 274 16.47 -6.73 2.40
C TYR A 274 17.26 -6.02 1.28
N GLU A 275 16.83 -6.20 0.03
CA GLU A 275 17.51 -5.69 -1.17
C GLU A 275 16.73 -4.53 -1.84
N ASN A 276 15.85 -3.88 -1.07
CA ASN A 276 14.85 -2.95 -1.58
C ASN A 276 15.09 -1.48 -1.17
N CYS A 277 16.33 -1.13 -0.80
CA CYS A 277 16.73 0.24 -0.50
C CYS A 277 17.77 0.74 -1.50
N THR A 278 17.50 1.90 -2.08
CA THR A 278 18.40 2.61 -3.01
C THR A 278 18.75 3.98 -2.44
N VAL A 279 20.03 4.33 -2.41
CA VAL A 279 20.52 5.68 -2.07
C VAL A 279 21.21 6.26 -3.30
N GLU A 280 20.73 7.40 -3.78
CA GLU A 280 21.28 8.08 -4.96
C GLU A 280 21.77 9.49 -4.64
N GLY A 281 22.87 9.88 -5.30
CA GLY A 281 23.48 11.20 -5.10
C GLY A 281 22.64 12.36 -5.66
N SER A 282 21.93 12.16 -6.77
CA SER A 282 21.02 13.17 -7.34
C SER A 282 20.12 12.59 -8.43
N THR A 283 18.81 12.83 -8.31
CA THR A 283 17.85 12.80 -9.41
C THR A 283 16.83 13.90 -9.20
N ASP A 284 16.20 14.38 -10.27
CA ASP A 284 15.08 15.32 -10.19
C ASP A 284 13.76 14.57 -9.91
N ALA A 285 12.67 15.34 -9.79
CA ALA A 285 11.35 14.76 -9.52
C ALA A 285 10.82 13.91 -10.69
N ALA A 286 11.26 14.15 -11.93
CA ALA A 286 10.90 13.33 -13.07
C ALA A 286 11.54 11.94 -12.97
N GLY A 287 12.82 11.86 -12.60
CA GLY A 287 13.48 10.58 -12.32
C GLY A 287 12.87 9.86 -11.11
N ALA A 288 12.49 10.59 -10.06
CA ALA A 288 11.74 10.01 -8.93
C ALA A 288 10.40 9.41 -9.37
N TRP A 289 9.64 10.08 -10.26
CA TRP A 289 8.42 9.53 -10.83
C TRP A 289 8.67 8.27 -11.66
N ILE A 290 9.71 8.27 -12.51
CA ILE A 290 10.06 7.08 -13.31
C ILE A 290 10.35 5.90 -12.39
N TRP A 291 11.11 6.10 -11.32
CA TRP A 291 11.38 5.04 -10.35
C TRP A 291 10.12 4.59 -9.62
N LEU A 292 9.31 5.52 -9.09
CA LEU A 292 8.05 5.22 -8.40
C LEU A 292 7.08 4.43 -9.29
N SER A 293 6.88 4.88 -10.53
CA SER A 293 5.93 4.26 -11.47
C SER A 293 6.30 2.81 -11.84
N GLY A 294 7.56 2.41 -11.65
CA GLY A 294 8.04 1.04 -11.79
C GLY A 294 7.77 0.13 -10.58
N GLN A 295 7.40 0.69 -9.42
CA GLN A 295 7.16 -0.07 -8.20
C GLN A 295 5.71 -0.56 -8.12
N ARG A 296 5.50 -1.74 -7.54
CA ARG A 296 4.17 -2.27 -7.25
C ARG A 296 4.19 -3.06 -5.95
N ARG A 297 3.23 -2.78 -5.08
CA ARG A 297 3.00 -3.56 -3.86
C ARG A 297 2.48 -4.95 -4.22
N SER A 298 2.96 -5.97 -3.52
CA SER A 298 2.26 -7.26 -3.47
C SER A 298 1.23 -7.21 -2.34
N ALA A 299 -0.07 -7.18 -2.65
CA ALA A 299 -1.12 -7.19 -1.62
C ALA A 299 -1.19 -8.51 -0.83
N ASN A 300 -0.64 -9.58 -1.40
CA ASN A 300 -0.64 -10.94 -0.84
C ASN A 300 0.78 -11.52 -0.89
N PRO A 301 1.75 -10.92 -0.14
CA PRO A 301 3.11 -11.44 -0.12
C PRO A 301 3.14 -12.80 0.58
N THR A 302 3.95 -13.73 0.11
CA THR A 302 4.08 -15.05 0.76
C THR A 302 4.83 -14.95 2.08
N LYS A 303 5.67 -13.93 2.26
CA LYS A 303 6.39 -13.67 3.51
C LYS A 303 6.04 -12.30 4.06
N VAL A 304 5.80 -12.23 5.36
CA VAL A 304 5.54 -11.01 6.13
C VAL A 304 6.52 -10.95 7.28
N SER A 305 7.19 -9.81 7.44
CA SER A 305 7.98 -9.48 8.63
C SER A 305 7.44 -8.16 9.16
N PHE A 306 6.90 -8.18 10.38
CA PHE A 306 6.22 -7.04 10.95
C PHE A 306 6.53 -6.90 12.45
N THR A 307 6.91 -5.70 12.85
CA THR A 307 7.14 -5.27 14.22
C THR A 307 6.08 -4.21 14.53
N PRO A 308 4.99 -4.55 15.25
CA PRO A 308 4.04 -3.55 15.70
C PRO A 308 4.75 -2.52 16.57
N ARG A 309 4.55 -1.24 16.27
CA ARG A 309 5.18 -0.12 17.00
C ARG A 309 4.19 0.64 17.87
N THR A 310 2.89 0.42 17.68
CA THR A 310 1.80 1.08 18.40
C THR A 310 0.67 0.09 18.62
N ASP A 311 -0.25 0.43 19.53
CA ASP A 311 -1.46 -0.33 19.83
C ASP A 311 -2.54 -0.23 18.74
N PHE A 312 -2.47 0.79 17.87
CA PHE A 312 -3.40 0.98 16.75
C PHE A 312 -2.90 0.41 15.42
N SER A 313 -1.60 0.17 15.26
CA SER A 313 -1.04 -0.48 14.07
C SER A 313 -0.62 -1.91 14.39
N THR A 314 -1.61 -2.80 14.43
CA THR A 314 -1.41 -4.21 14.77
C THR A 314 -1.68 -5.15 13.60
N GLY A 315 -2.17 -4.64 12.47
CA GLY A 315 -2.43 -5.41 11.25
C GLY A 315 -1.38 -5.15 10.17
N CYS A 316 -0.92 -6.21 9.51
CA CYS A 316 -0.02 -6.13 8.37
C CYS A 316 -0.35 -7.24 7.35
N PHE A 317 -0.77 -6.86 6.14
CA PHE A 317 -1.17 -7.78 5.07
C PHE A 317 -2.23 -8.80 5.52
N TRP A 318 -1.89 -10.08 5.60
CA TRP A 318 -2.76 -11.17 5.99
C TRP A 318 -2.66 -11.53 7.48
N ILE A 319 -1.98 -10.69 8.29
CA ILE A 319 -1.81 -10.87 9.74
C ILE A 319 -2.49 -9.73 10.50
N ASN A 320 -3.11 -10.06 11.63
CA ASN A 320 -3.49 -9.10 12.66
C ASN A 320 -3.08 -9.61 14.04
N ALA A 321 -2.26 -8.83 14.73
CA ALA A 321 -1.83 -9.08 16.10
C ALA A 321 -2.80 -8.45 17.11
N GLU A 322 -2.99 -9.11 18.24
CA GLU A 322 -3.81 -8.65 19.36
C GLU A 322 -3.02 -8.82 20.67
N GLY A 323 -3.26 -7.93 21.63
CA GLY A 323 -2.54 -7.91 22.91
C GLY A 323 -1.03 -7.71 22.73
N VAL A 324 -0.65 -6.76 21.86
CA VAL A 324 0.74 -6.39 21.62
C VAL A 324 1.32 -5.76 22.89
N ASP A 325 2.44 -6.28 23.35
CA ASP A 325 3.29 -5.68 24.38
C ASP A 325 4.58 -5.18 23.72
N THR A 326 4.69 -3.86 23.56
CA THR A 326 5.85 -3.22 22.93
C THR A 326 7.07 -3.13 23.86
N ASP A 327 6.90 -3.43 25.15
CA ASP A 327 8.01 -3.44 26.12
C ASP A 327 8.76 -4.79 26.12
N VAL A 328 8.18 -5.83 25.51
CA VAL A 328 8.85 -7.11 25.30
C VAL A 328 9.94 -6.96 24.23
N GLU A 329 11.16 -7.36 24.58
CA GLU A 329 12.28 -7.33 23.64
C GLU A 329 12.02 -8.28 22.46
N GLY A 330 12.19 -7.77 21.24
CA GLY A 330 12.02 -8.56 20.02
C GLY A 330 10.56 -8.75 19.58
N THR A 331 9.61 -7.97 20.12
CA THR A 331 8.21 -8.00 19.70
C THR A 331 8.07 -7.95 18.18
N SER A 332 7.59 -9.04 17.58
CA SER A 332 7.56 -9.19 16.12
C SER A 332 6.66 -10.36 15.68
N VAL A 333 6.26 -10.31 14.41
CA VAL A 333 5.62 -11.40 13.68
C VAL A 333 6.39 -11.65 12.40
N ILE A 334 6.92 -12.86 12.26
CA ILE A 334 7.45 -13.37 10.99
C ILE A 334 6.51 -14.48 10.53
N ALA A 335 5.88 -14.29 9.38
CA ALA A 335 4.92 -15.23 8.84
C ALA A 335 5.26 -15.60 7.39
N GLU A 336 5.10 -16.87 7.04
CA GLU A 336 5.34 -17.40 5.70
C GLU A 336 4.19 -18.31 5.27
N ALA A 337 3.71 -18.13 4.05
CA ALA A 337 2.69 -18.93 3.40
C ALA A 337 3.32 -19.75 2.28
N ASP A 338 3.26 -21.07 2.42
CA ASP A 338 3.65 -22.03 1.40
C ASP A 338 2.40 -22.74 0.86
N ARG A 339 2.03 -22.36 -0.36
CA ARG A 339 0.86 -22.92 -1.04
C ARG A 339 1.08 -24.37 -1.48
N GLU A 340 2.32 -24.79 -1.77
CA GLU A 340 2.61 -26.16 -2.24
C GLU A 340 2.33 -27.18 -1.13
N SER A 341 2.86 -26.90 0.07
CA SER A 341 2.59 -27.72 1.26
C SER A 341 1.30 -27.34 2.00
N ASN A 342 0.58 -26.34 1.52
CA ASN A 342 -0.62 -25.77 2.15
C ASN A 342 -0.42 -25.37 3.61
N THR A 343 0.73 -24.77 3.92
CA THR A 343 1.19 -24.47 5.28
C THR A 343 1.43 -22.98 5.48
N ILE A 344 0.96 -22.45 6.62
CA ILE A 344 1.36 -21.16 7.16
C ILE A 344 2.30 -21.41 8.34
N THR A 345 3.47 -20.78 8.35
CA THR A 345 4.37 -20.78 9.50
C THR A 345 4.40 -19.39 10.12
N LEU A 346 4.26 -19.28 11.44
CA LEU A 346 4.36 -18.03 12.19
C LEU A 346 5.35 -18.17 13.35
N GLN A 347 6.21 -17.17 13.48
CA GLN A 347 6.98 -16.89 14.68
C GLN A 347 6.49 -15.57 15.25
N VAL A 348 6.00 -15.59 16.48
CA VAL A 348 5.29 -14.49 17.12
C VAL A 348 5.87 -14.27 18.52
N VAL A 349 6.27 -13.03 18.81
CA VAL A 349 6.87 -12.61 20.08
C VAL A 349 6.19 -11.34 20.57
N GLY A 350 5.78 -11.28 21.84
CA GLY A 350 5.18 -10.07 22.43
C GLY A 350 3.71 -9.84 22.06
N MET A 351 2.97 -10.90 21.72
CA MET A 351 1.52 -10.83 21.46
C MET A 351 0.79 -11.98 22.16
N THR A 352 -0.49 -11.78 22.48
CA THR A 352 -1.32 -12.82 23.10
C THR A 352 -2.14 -13.59 22.08
N ARG A 353 -2.46 -12.98 20.94
CA ARG A 353 -3.26 -13.61 19.88
C ARG A 353 -2.85 -13.10 18.50
N VAL A 354 -2.93 -13.98 17.51
CA VAL A 354 -2.73 -13.66 16.10
C VAL A 354 -3.90 -14.17 15.26
N THR A 355 -4.42 -13.32 14.40
CA THR A 355 -5.42 -13.67 13.38
C THR A 355 -4.75 -13.71 12.01
N VAL A 356 -4.91 -14.83 11.30
CA VAL A 356 -4.53 -14.96 9.89
C VAL A 356 -5.74 -14.77 8.99
N TYR A 357 -5.58 -14.02 7.91
CA TYR A 357 -6.58 -13.82 6.85
C TYR A 357 -6.07 -14.45 5.56
N LEU A 358 -6.81 -15.40 5.00
CA LEU A 358 -6.32 -16.25 3.92
C LEU A 358 -7.18 -16.12 2.67
N ASN A 359 -6.55 -16.42 1.54
CA ASN A 359 -7.17 -16.52 0.22
C ASN A 359 -6.42 -17.59 -0.61
N ASP A 360 -6.95 -17.87 -1.79
CA ASP A 360 -6.45 -18.94 -2.66
C ASP A 360 -5.10 -18.68 -3.35
N ARG A 361 -4.54 -17.47 -3.19
CA ARG A 361 -3.17 -17.16 -3.61
C ARG A 361 -2.12 -17.57 -2.56
N LEU A 362 -2.49 -17.52 -1.29
CA LEU A 362 -1.60 -17.87 -0.18
C LEU A 362 -1.64 -19.37 0.12
N VAL A 363 -2.83 -19.98 0.06
CA VAL A 363 -3.08 -21.39 0.38
C VAL A 363 -4.14 -21.96 -0.56
N ASP A 364 -4.30 -23.27 -0.59
CA ASP A 364 -5.43 -23.95 -1.23
C ASP A 364 -6.54 -24.18 -0.19
N LEU A 365 -7.61 -23.39 -0.26
CA LEU A 365 -8.72 -23.45 0.69
C LEU A 365 -9.68 -24.63 0.42
N ASP A 366 -9.48 -25.41 -0.65
CA ASP A 366 -10.21 -26.68 -0.86
C ASP A 366 -9.60 -27.84 -0.06
N ARG A 367 -8.45 -27.59 0.59
CA ARG A 367 -7.73 -28.54 1.43
C ARG A 367 -7.58 -28.02 2.86
N PRO A 368 -7.40 -28.90 3.86
CA PRO A 368 -7.05 -28.47 5.20
C PRO A 368 -5.77 -27.65 5.18
N VAL A 369 -5.79 -26.49 5.82
CA VAL A 369 -4.63 -25.60 5.96
C VAL A 369 -3.91 -25.97 7.24
N ARG A 370 -2.59 -26.20 7.13
CA ARG A 370 -1.72 -26.40 8.30
C ARG A 370 -1.17 -25.05 8.74
N VAL A 371 -1.21 -24.78 10.04
CA VAL A 371 -0.65 -23.57 10.66
C VAL A 371 0.32 -24.00 11.74
N VAL A 372 1.59 -23.59 11.63
CA VAL A 372 2.64 -23.85 12.61
C VAL A 372 2.95 -22.54 13.32
N LEU A 373 2.43 -22.36 14.54
CA LEU A 373 2.61 -21.15 15.34
C LEU A 373 3.57 -21.44 16.50
N ASN A 374 4.76 -20.83 16.48
CA ASN A 374 5.80 -21.05 17.49
C ASN A 374 6.10 -22.56 17.73
N GLY A 375 6.06 -23.35 16.65
CA GLY A 375 6.27 -24.81 16.70
C GLY A 375 5.03 -25.64 17.03
N VAL A 376 3.92 -25.03 17.43
CA VAL A 376 2.64 -25.72 17.67
C VAL A 376 1.87 -25.84 16.36
N GLU A 377 1.50 -27.07 16.00
CA GLU A 377 0.75 -27.34 14.77
C GLU A 377 -0.77 -27.31 14.99
N HIS A 378 -1.46 -26.68 14.04
CA HIS A 378 -2.90 -26.69 13.90
C HIS A 378 -3.25 -27.09 12.47
N GLU A 379 -4.25 -27.95 12.28
CA GLU A 379 -4.76 -28.27 10.95
C GLU A 379 -6.27 -28.06 10.95
N THR A 380 -6.78 -27.29 9.98
CA THR A 380 -8.21 -26.96 9.92
C THR A 380 -8.65 -26.75 8.48
N GLN A 381 -9.80 -27.34 8.13
CA GLN A 381 -10.50 -26.97 6.91
C GLN A 381 -11.14 -25.60 7.11
N LEU A 382 -10.74 -24.62 6.31
CA LEU A 382 -11.28 -23.27 6.37
C LEU A 382 -12.29 -23.06 5.24
N GLU A 383 -13.40 -22.42 5.57
CA GLU A 383 -14.45 -22.08 4.61
C GLU A 383 -14.26 -20.67 4.07
N ARG A 384 -14.47 -20.50 2.76
CA ARG A 384 -14.56 -19.19 2.12
C ARG A 384 -15.87 -18.50 2.54
N LYS A 385 -15.78 -17.25 2.98
CA LYS A 385 -16.88 -16.47 3.54
C LYS A 385 -16.99 -15.12 2.84
N LEU A 386 -18.09 -14.91 2.11
CA LEU A 386 -18.39 -13.65 1.44
C LEU A 386 -18.44 -12.47 2.42
N ASN A 387 -19.03 -12.64 3.60
CA ASN A 387 -19.09 -11.56 4.60
C ASN A 387 -17.71 -11.13 5.10
N LEU A 388 -16.76 -12.08 5.23
CA LEU A 388 -15.41 -11.73 5.64
C LEU A 388 -14.76 -10.86 4.57
N LEU A 389 -14.88 -11.24 3.30
CA LEU A 389 -14.40 -10.44 2.19
C LEU A 389 -14.98 -9.02 2.20
N LEU A 390 -16.31 -8.91 2.29
CA LEU A 390 -17.00 -7.63 2.25
C LEU A 390 -16.61 -6.72 3.43
N ASP A 391 -16.54 -7.28 4.65
CA ASP A 391 -16.16 -6.53 5.84
C ASP A 391 -14.70 -6.08 5.77
N ARG A 392 -13.78 -6.94 5.33
CA ARG A 392 -12.34 -6.62 5.25
C ARG A 392 -12.03 -5.57 4.20
N VAL A 393 -12.60 -5.68 2.99
CA VAL A 393 -12.41 -4.67 1.94
C VAL A 393 -12.96 -3.32 2.41
N TYR A 394 -14.15 -3.31 3.01
CA TYR A 394 -14.76 -2.08 3.52
C TYR A 394 -13.93 -1.42 4.63
N ARG A 395 -13.50 -2.19 5.65
CA ARG A 395 -12.74 -1.65 6.79
C ARG A 395 -11.34 -1.19 6.40
N SER A 396 -10.68 -1.91 5.49
CA SER A 396 -9.32 -1.54 5.06
C SER A 396 -9.31 -0.40 4.06
N GLY A 397 -10.38 -0.26 3.27
CA GLY A 397 -10.42 0.62 2.09
C GLY A 397 -9.43 0.19 1.00
N ASP A 398 -8.97 -1.06 1.01
CA ASP A 398 -7.97 -1.59 0.08
C ASP A 398 -8.57 -2.75 -0.73
N PRO A 399 -8.96 -2.52 -2.01
CA PRO A 399 -9.52 -3.57 -2.87
C PRO A 399 -8.53 -4.68 -3.24
N GLY A 400 -7.23 -4.51 -2.98
CA GLY A 400 -6.21 -5.55 -3.17
C GLY A 400 -6.16 -6.57 -2.03
N ARG A 401 -6.73 -6.24 -0.85
CA ARG A 401 -6.76 -7.11 0.34
C ARG A 401 -7.98 -8.02 0.35
N ILE A 402 -8.06 -8.86 -0.67
CA ILE A 402 -9.10 -9.87 -0.85
C ILE A 402 -8.80 -11.06 0.07
N TYR A 403 -9.55 -11.19 1.16
CA TYR A 403 -9.46 -12.35 2.05
C TYR A 403 -10.82 -12.98 2.24
N THR A 404 -10.89 -14.29 2.08
CA THR A 404 -12.15 -15.05 2.12
C THR A 404 -12.18 -16.06 3.25
N ALA A 405 -11.05 -16.37 3.90
CA ALA A 405 -11.00 -17.16 5.11
C ALA A 405 -10.23 -16.44 6.23
N SER A 406 -10.50 -16.79 7.48
CA SER A 406 -9.69 -16.33 8.61
C SER A 406 -9.72 -17.31 9.76
N ARG A 407 -8.68 -17.24 10.60
CA ARG A 407 -8.61 -17.99 11.85
C ARG A 407 -7.77 -17.23 12.86
N ALA A 408 -8.25 -17.17 14.10
CA ALA A 408 -7.51 -16.64 15.24
C ALA A 408 -6.87 -17.79 16.03
N TYR A 409 -5.67 -17.53 16.54
CA TYR A 409 -4.87 -18.44 17.36
C TYR A 409 -4.34 -17.69 18.57
N ASP A 410 -4.47 -18.29 19.75
CA ASP A 410 -3.80 -17.80 20.94
C ASP A 410 -2.31 -18.16 20.84
N VAL A 411 -1.43 -17.20 21.15
CA VAL A 411 0.02 -17.39 21.04
C VAL A 411 0.48 -18.28 22.20
N PRO A 412 1.18 -19.40 21.95
CA PRO A 412 1.73 -20.23 23.01
C PRO A 412 2.70 -19.44 23.88
N GLU A 413 2.67 -19.67 25.20
CA GLU A 413 3.69 -19.13 26.11
C GLU A 413 5.07 -19.67 25.71
N ALA A 414 6.10 -18.81 25.73
CA ALA A 414 7.47 -19.24 25.49
C ALA A 414 7.93 -20.15 26.65
N GLU A 415 8.45 -21.34 26.33
CA GLU A 415 9.06 -22.25 27.30
C GLU A 415 10.37 -21.72 27.90
#